data_AF-A0A1Q7W779-F1
#
_entry.id   AF-A0A1Q7W779-F1
#
_cell.length_a   1.000
_cell.length_b   1.000
_cell.length_c   1.000
_cell.angle_alpha   90.00
_cell.angle_beta   90.00
_cell.angle_gamma   90.00
#
_symmetry.space_group_name_H-M   'P 1'
#
loop_
_entity.id
_entity.type
_entity.pdbx_description
1 polymer ?
#
loop_
_entity_poly.entity_id
_entity_poly.type
_entity_poly.pdbx_seq_one_letter_code
_entity_poly.pdbx_strand_id
1 'polypeptide(L)'
;MLIFASSDKGGTGRSVTSCNLAYRLSLLGRDVAYLDFDFGSPTAGAIFEIPKMERGTPDGGLHSYILGEATEPARVDVRKMTERTSLQERPPGSGKLTLFPGDFGGAEFHLTDNHIKAAMKLFHDVEREFDVCIVDLSAGRSSALDISLNAISPRVRKKKQDKDKDRIRWLLFHRWTTQHVIAAGGLLFGDKGIVPYAMEVGFKRADFMRLVRTVRTAVPDTSAFGEKTTAEQTLWVTRSDDHLKALAKGRSLGQDLLAGTTPLEPMLLWREQVIMDLDVNRRLAKPATAQAFDKLATKVDDDEAWEGI
;
A
#
# COMPACT_ATOMS: atom_id res chain seq x y z
N MET A 1 1.77 -1.41 14.30
CA MET A 1 0.68 -1.79 13.37
C MET A 1 1.28 -2.18 12.03
N LEU A 2 0.81 -3.28 11.41
CA LEU A 2 1.19 -3.67 10.04
C LEU A 2 0.07 -3.34 9.05
N ILE A 3 0.42 -2.76 7.91
CA ILE A 3 -0.48 -2.50 6.79
C ILE A 3 0.12 -3.16 5.54
N PHE A 4 -0.51 -4.22 5.05
CA PHE A 4 -0.11 -4.88 3.81
C PHE A 4 -0.80 -4.20 2.63
N ALA A 5 -0.02 -3.78 1.63
CA ALA A 5 -0.53 -3.23 0.38
C ALA A 5 -0.33 -4.25 -0.73
N SER A 6 -1.42 -4.69 -1.36
CA SER A 6 -1.38 -5.64 -2.47
C SER A 6 -2.20 -5.18 -3.66
N SER A 7 -1.90 -5.71 -4.84
CA SER A 7 -2.72 -5.54 -6.04
C SER A 7 -2.45 -6.67 -7.02
N ASP A 8 -3.45 -7.03 -7.84
CA ASP A 8 -3.26 -8.11 -8.82
C ASP A 8 -2.36 -7.72 -10.00
N LYS A 9 -2.43 -6.44 -10.42
CA LYS A 9 -1.71 -5.93 -11.59
C LYS A 9 -0.77 -4.80 -11.19
N GLY A 10 0.33 -4.67 -11.92
CA GLY A 10 1.17 -3.47 -11.91
C GLY A 10 0.41 -2.26 -12.46
N GLY A 11 0.88 -1.05 -12.15
CA GLY A 11 0.28 0.20 -12.63
C GLY A 11 -1.08 0.54 -11.99
N THR A 12 -1.44 -0.13 -10.88
CA THR A 12 -2.61 0.17 -10.05
C THR A 12 -2.43 1.43 -9.20
N GLY A 13 -1.22 1.97 -9.10
CA GLY A 13 -0.91 3.06 -8.17
C GLY A 13 -0.83 2.62 -6.71
N ARG A 14 -0.61 1.32 -6.43
CA ARG A 14 -0.37 0.75 -5.09
C ARG A 14 0.79 1.47 -4.40
N SER A 15 2.01 1.35 -4.93
CA SER A 15 3.22 1.90 -4.31
C SER A 15 3.16 3.42 -4.14
N VAL A 16 2.71 4.16 -5.16
CA VAL A 16 2.59 5.63 -5.05
C VAL A 16 1.54 6.05 -4.01
N THR A 17 0.41 5.34 -3.90
CA THR A 17 -0.61 5.63 -2.88
C THR A 17 -0.10 5.26 -1.49
N SER A 18 0.58 4.12 -1.34
CA SER A 18 1.17 3.66 -0.08
C SER A 18 2.27 4.59 0.40
N CYS A 19 3.12 5.11 -0.48
CA CYS A 19 4.16 6.09 -0.11
C CYS A 19 3.53 7.42 0.35
N ASN A 20 2.49 7.88 -0.34
CA ASN A 20 1.72 9.06 0.08
C ASN A 20 1.02 8.83 1.44
N LEU A 21 0.48 7.63 1.66
CA LEU A 21 -0.09 7.22 2.95
C LEU A 21 0.95 7.26 4.06
N ALA A 22 2.14 6.70 3.83
CA ALA A 22 3.26 6.72 4.77
C ALA A 22 3.66 8.16 5.14
N TYR A 23 3.77 9.01 4.12
CA TYR A 23 4.07 10.42 4.30
C TYR A 23 3.01 11.12 5.15
N ARG A 24 1.71 10.96 4.85
CA ARG A 24 0.62 11.58 5.63
C ARG A 24 0.58 11.08 7.07
N LEU A 25 0.76 9.78 7.31
CA LEU A 25 0.88 9.23 8.67
C LEU A 25 2.07 9.84 9.43
N SER A 26 3.20 10.05 8.77
CA SER A 26 4.36 10.69 9.39
C SER A 26 4.10 12.16 9.75
N LEU A 27 3.29 12.89 8.95
CA LEU A 27 2.87 14.25 9.28
C LEU A 27 1.90 14.28 10.47
N LEU A 28 1.08 13.23 10.64
CA LEU A 28 0.21 13.03 11.81
C LEU A 28 0.99 12.59 13.08
N GLY A 29 2.32 12.63 13.04
CA GLY A 29 3.17 12.35 14.19
C GLY A 29 3.51 10.88 14.42
N ARG A 30 3.13 9.98 13.50
CA ARG A 30 3.47 8.56 13.59
C ARG A 30 4.90 8.30 13.14
N ASP A 31 5.63 7.46 13.87
CA ASP A 31 6.87 6.88 13.37
C ASP A 31 6.51 5.76 12.37
N VAL A 32 6.82 5.97 11.08
CA VAL A 32 6.43 5.08 9.98
C VAL A 32 7.62 4.37 9.37
N ALA A 33 7.51 3.06 9.21
CA ALA A 33 8.37 2.25 8.35
C ALA A 33 7.65 1.89 7.05
N TYR A 34 8.31 2.10 5.92
CA TYR A 34 7.89 1.63 4.61
C TYR A 34 8.79 0.48 4.17
N LEU A 35 8.25 -0.71 4.03
CA LEU A 35 8.96 -1.90 3.61
C LEU A 35 8.61 -2.16 2.15
N ASP A 36 9.57 -1.93 1.24
CA ASP A 36 9.42 -2.20 -0.18
C ASP A 36 9.63 -3.70 -0.45
N PHE A 37 8.56 -4.47 -0.22
CA PHE A 37 8.48 -5.93 -0.40
C PHE A 37 8.16 -6.33 -1.85
N ASP A 38 8.27 -5.40 -2.81
CA ASP A 38 8.21 -5.71 -4.23
C ASP A 38 9.57 -6.26 -4.67
N PHE A 39 9.75 -7.58 -4.50
CA PHE A 39 11.04 -8.22 -4.80
C PHE A 39 11.41 -8.18 -6.28
N GLY A 40 10.44 -8.03 -7.18
CA GLY A 40 10.71 -8.01 -8.62
C GLY A 40 10.99 -6.60 -9.16
N SER A 41 10.43 -5.57 -8.54
CA SER A 41 10.56 -4.19 -9.02
C SER A 41 10.35 -3.19 -7.88
N PRO A 42 11.29 -3.07 -6.94
CA PRO A 42 11.19 -2.07 -5.88
C PRO A 42 11.29 -0.66 -6.47
N THR A 43 10.32 0.20 -6.11
CA THR A 43 10.16 1.55 -6.69
C THR A 43 9.98 2.64 -5.63
N ALA A 44 9.93 2.29 -4.35
CA ALA A 44 9.67 3.25 -3.29
C ALA A 44 10.73 4.36 -3.23
N GLY A 45 12.00 4.02 -3.50
CA GLY A 45 13.08 5.02 -3.55
C GLY A 45 12.88 6.05 -4.66
N ALA A 46 12.29 5.68 -5.81
CA ALA A 46 11.97 6.64 -6.86
C ALA A 46 10.81 7.56 -6.45
N ILE A 47 9.77 7.01 -5.82
CA ILE A 47 8.60 7.77 -5.34
C ILE A 47 8.98 8.77 -4.24
N PHE A 48 9.93 8.40 -3.39
CA PHE A 48 10.52 9.27 -2.37
C PHE A 48 11.67 10.16 -2.91
N GLU A 49 11.97 10.09 -4.20
CA GLU A 49 13.00 10.89 -4.87
C GLU A 49 14.39 10.71 -4.20
N ILE A 50 14.80 9.46 -3.98
CA ILE A 50 16.10 9.04 -3.43
C ILE A 50 16.96 8.43 -4.57
N PRO A 51 17.86 9.21 -5.21
CA PRO A 51 18.52 8.85 -6.48
C PRO A 51 19.28 7.53 -6.46
N LYS A 52 19.89 7.17 -5.32
CA LYS A 52 20.67 5.93 -5.18
C LYS A 52 19.82 4.69 -4.95
N MET A 53 18.51 4.84 -4.82
CA MET A 53 17.58 3.76 -4.47
C MET A 53 16.33 3.73 -5.36
N GLU A 54 16.36 4.42 -6.50
CA GLU A 54 15.22 4.47 -7.44
C GLU A 54 14.70 3.09 -7.86
N ARG A 55 15.60 2.11 -7.91
CA ARG A 55 15.33 0.72 -8.31
C ARG A 55 15.74 -0.29 -7.23
N GLY A 56 15.69 0.12 -5.97
CA GLY A 56 16.19 -0.66 -4.84
C GLY A 56 17.66 -0.35 -4.49
N THR A 57 18.13 -0.96 -3.40
CA THR A 57 19.49 -0.84 -2.89
C THR A 57 20.41 -1.89 -3.52
N PRO A 58 21.69 -1.58 -3.82
CA PRO A 58 22.63 -2.60 -4.30
C PRO A 58 23.00 -3.63 -3.22
N ASP A 59 22.91 -3.25 -1.94
CA ASP A 59 23.33 -4.08 -0.82
C ASP A 59 22.28 -4.08 0.29
N GLY A 60 22.02 -5.28 0.83
CA GLY A 60 21.26 -5.48 2.06
C GLY A 60 19.77 -5.12 1.97
N GLY A 61 19.15 -5.16 0.79
CA GLY A 61 17.72 -4.90 0.68
C GLY A 61 16.87 -6.01 1.31
N LEU A 62 15.56 -5.81 1.27
CA LEU A 62 14.61 -6.75 1.87
C LEU A 62 14.58 -8.12 1.19
N HIS A 63 14.89 -8.22 -0.10
CA HIS A 63 14.99 -9.51 -0.79
C HIS A 63 16.20 -10.30 -0.28
N SER A 64 17.39 -9.69 -0.26
CA SER A 64 18.60 -10.34 0.27
C SER A 64 18.49 -10.66 1.76
N TYR A 65 17.82 -9.82 2.54
CA TYR A 65 17.51 -10.14 3.94
C TYR A 65 16.62 -11.39 4.07
N ILE A 66 15.55 -11.49 3.29
CA ILE A 66 14.62 -12.63 3.34
C ILE A 66 15.29 -13.93 2.87
N LEU A 67 16.20 -13.85 1.89
CA LEU A 67 17.02 -14.98 1.44
C LEU A 67 18.14 -15.37 2.43
N GLY A 68 18.39 -14.56 3.46
CA GLY A 68 19.46 -14.78 4.44
C GLY A 68 20.86 -14.42 3.94
N GLU A 69 20.95 -13.68 2.83
CA GLU A 69 22.19 -13.14 2.28
C GLU A 69 22.68 -11.91 3.06
N ALA A 70 21.74 -11.18 3.67
CA ALA A 70 22.01 -10.07 4.58
C ALA A 70 21.51 -10.39 6.00
N THR A 71 22.31 -10.05 7.01
CA THR A 71 21.95 -10.28 8.43
C THR A 71 20.98 -9.24 8.97
N GLU A 72 21.04 -8.02 8.45
CA GLU A 72 20.18 -6.89 8.80
C GLU A 72 19.73 -6.20 7.50
N PRO A 73 18.46 -5.79 7.40
CA PRO A 73 17.99 -5.06 6.24
C PRO A 73 18.52 -3.61 6.26
N ALA A 74 18.82 -3.09 5.08
CA ALA A 74 19.13 -1.71 4.85
C ALA A 74 17.96 -0.84 5.31
N ARG A 75 18.29 0.34 5.83
CA ARG A 75 17.32 1.31 6.34
C ARG A 75 17.76 2.72 5.99
N VAL A 76 16.80 3.53 5.56
CA VAL A 76 17.05 4.90 5.10
C VAL A 76 16.03 5.85 5.70
N ASP A 77 16.52 6.93 6.31
CA ASP A 77 15.69 8.08 6.66
C ASP A 77 15.34 8.85 5.38
N VAL A 78 14.06 8.77 4.98
CA VAL A 78 13.59 9.35 3.72
C VAL A 78 13.85 10.86 3.67
N ARG A 79 13.65 11.57 4.78
CA ARG A 79 13.82 13.03 4.82
C ARG A 79 15.29 13.45 4.70
N LYS A 80 16.23 12.59 5.11
CA LYS A 80 17.66 12.90 4.97
C LYS A 80 18.21 12.58 3.59
N MET A 81 17.65 11.58 2.92
CA MET A 81 18.22 11.02 1.69
C MET A 81 17.50 11.44 0.40
N THR A 82 16.29 12.00 0.51
CA THR A 82 15.57 12.57 -0.65
C THR A 82 16.29 13.80 -1.21
N GLU A 83 16.28 13.97 -2.53
CA GLU A 83 16.74 15.20 -3.19
C GLU A 83 15.69 16.31 -3.20
N ARG A 84 14.44 15.99 -2.86
CA ARG A 84 13.38 16.98 -2.86
C ARG A 84 13.41 17.78 -1.57
N THR A 85 13.94 19.00 -1.64
CA THR A 85 14.13 19.88 -0.48
C THR A 85 12.88 20.03 0.40
N SER A 86 11.69 20.16 -0.20
CA SER A 86 10.45 20.29 0.58
C SER A 86 10.04 19.01 1.32
N LEU A 87 10.52 17.83 0.90
CA LEU A 87 10.31 16.57 1.63
C LEU A 87 11.35 16.38 2.76
N GLN A 88 12.49 17.06 2.68
CA GLN A 88 13.49 17.09 3.75
C GLN A 88 12.99 17.87 4.97
N GLU A 89 12.13 18.87 4.75
CA GLU A 89 11.49 19.63 5.82
C GLU A 89 10.69 18.69 6.74
N ARG A 90 10.95 18.78 8.04
CA ARG A 90 10.21 18.06 9.08
C ARG A 90 9.41 19.05 9.92
N PRO A 91 8.12 19.24 9.63
CA PRO A 91 7.27 20.08 10.46
C PRO A 91 7.30 19.62 11.94
N PRO A 92 7.25 20.55 12.92
CA PRO A 92 7.16 20.20 14.33
C PRO A 92 6.00 19.22 14.58
N GLY A 93 6.23 18.22 15.42
CA GLY A 93 5.24 17.17 15.70
C GLY A 93 5.18 16.03 14.70
N SER A 94 5.90 16.10 13.56
CA SER A 94 5.96 14.99 12.60
C SER A 94 6.81 13.84 13.13
N GLY A 95 6.37 12.60 12.91
CA GLY A 95 7.12 11.37 13.21
C GLY A 95 8.18 11.06 12.16
N LYS A 96 8.88 9.95 12.33
CA LYS A 96 9.89 9.44 11.39
C LYS A 96 9.23 8.86 10.13
N LEU A 97 9.96 8.89 9.03
CA LEU A 97 9.63 8.16 7.80
C LEU A 97 10.86 7.40 7.35
N THR A 98 10.88 6.10 7.60
CA THR A 98 12.01 5.22 7.29
C THR A 98 11.65 4.28 6.15
N LEU A 99 12.48 4.22 5.12
CA LEU A 99 12.39 3.25 4.03
C LEU A 99 13.30 2.06 4.34
N PHE A 100 12.75 0.86 4.23
CA PHE A 100 13.47 -0.41 4.07
C PHE A 100 13.38 -0.79 2.58
N PRO A 101 14.42 -0.52 1.78
CA PRO A 101 14.36 -0.71 0.34
C PRO A 101 14.40 -2.21 -0.02
N GLY A 102 13.76 -2.56 -1.14
CA GLY A 102 14.02 -3.82 -1.83
C GLY A 102 15.39 -3.80 -2.53
N ASP A 103 15.82 -4.94 -3.04
CA ASP A 103 17.11 -5.08 -3.71
C ASP A 103 17.06 -4.70 -5.18
N PHE A 104 18.13 -4.09 -5.66
CA PHE A 104 18.34 -3.90 -7.08
C PHE A 104 18.52 -5.26 -7.76
N GLY A 105 17.63 -5.57 -8.72
CA GLY A 105 17.69 -6.83 -9.47
C GLY A 105 17.21 -8.05 -8.68
N GLY A 106 16.40 -7.86 -7.63
CA GLY A 106 15.69 -8.95 -6.98
C GLY A 106 14.75 -9.71 -7.93
N ALA A 107 14.29 -10.88 -7.50
CA ALA A 107 13.42 -11.73 -8.31
C ALA A 107 12.45 -12.53 -7.43
N GLU A 108 11.50 -13.21 -8.07
CA GLU A 108 10.69 -14.22 -7.39
C GLU A 108 11.54 -15.46 -7.05
N PHE A 109 11.23 -16.09 -5.92
CA PHE A 109 11.98 -17.23 -5.40
C PHE A 109 11.03 -18.29 -4.81
N HIS A 110 11.53 -19.50 -4.63
CA HIS A 110 10.72 -20.56 -4.03
C HIS A 110 10.60 -20.33 -2.52
N LEU A 111 9.36 -20.32 -2.01
CA LEU A 111 9.08 -20.13 -0.60
C LEU A 111 9.62 -21.30 0.24
N THR A 112 10.33 -20.98 1.33
CA THR A 112 10.80 -21.94 2.33
C THR A 112 10.43 -21.47 3.74
N ASP A 113 10.45 -22.39 4.71
CA ASP A 113 10.22 -22.05 6.12
C ASP A 113 11.21 -21.01 6.66
N ASN A 114 12.43 -20.97 6.12
CA ASN A 114 13.43 -19.99 6.53
C ASN A 114 13.04 -18.57 6.09
N HIS A 115 12.48 -18.42 4.88
CA HIS A 115 11.97 -17.13 4.40
C HIS A 115 10.80 -16.63 5.27
N ILE A 116 9.91 -17.54 5.68
CA ILE A 116 8.79 -17.22 6.59
C ILE A 116 9.33 -16.76 7.94
N LYS A 117 10.31 -17.47 8.52
CA LYS A 117 10.95 -17.09 9.79
C LYS A 117 11.65 -15.73 9.71
N ALA A 118 12.33 -15.44 8.59
CA ALA A 118 12.97 -14.14 8.35
C ALA A 118 11.94 -13.01 8.32
N ALA A 119 10.83 -13.18 7.57
CA ALA A 119 9.75 -12.22 7.53
C ALA A 119 9.07 -12.03 8.90
N MET A 120 8.85 -13.11 9.65
CA MET A 120 8.32 -13.02 11.02
C MET A 120 9.23 -12.19 11.93
N LYS A 121 10.55 -12.43 11.88
CA LYS A 121 11.53 -11.65 12.65
C LYS A 121 11.47 -10.18 12.24
N LEU A 122 11.52 -9.90 10.93
CA LEU A 122 11.46 -8.55 10.40
C LEU A 122 10.21 -7.81 10.87
N PHE A 123 9.03 -8.38 10.65
CA PHE A 123 7.75 -7.78 11.05
C PHE A 123 7.69 -7.53 12.56
N HIS A 124 8.18 -8.48 13.36
CA HIS A 124 8.26 -8.30 14.81
C HIS A 124 9.17 -7.14 15.22
N ASP A 125 10.34 -7.02 14.58
CA ASP A 125 11.32 -5.99 14.90
C ASP A 125 10.82 -4.60 14.49
N VAL A 126 10.24 -4.46 13.29
CA VAL A 126 9.70 -3.16 12.84
C VAL A 126 8.46 -2.76 13.64
N GLU A 127 7.56 -3.68 13.99
CA GLU A 127 6.38 -3.38 14.83
C GLU A 127 6.75 -2.93 16.24
N ARG A 128 7.94 -3.29 16.73
CA ARG A 128 8.45 -2.82 18.02
C ARG A 128 9.05 -1.42 17.95
N GLU A 129 9.58 -1.04 16.79
CA GLU A 129 10.29 0.23 16.59
C GLU A 129 9.36 1.34 16.07
N PHE A 130 8.36 0.99 15.25
CA PHE A 130 7.52 1.95 14.53
C PHE A 130 6.04 1.82 14.92
N ASP A 131 5.32 2.94 14.93
CA ASP A 131 3.88 2.97 15.15
C ASP A 131 3.15 2.26 14.02
N VAL A 132 3.58 2.53 12.77
CA VAL A 132 2.99 1.99 11.54
C VAL A 132 4.06 1.44 10.60
N CYS A 133 3.86 0.21 10.13
CA CYS A 133 4.73 -0.47 9.17
C CYS A 133 3.90 -0.80 7.93
N ILE A 134 4.17 -0.14 6.80
CA ILE A 134 3.53 -0.41 5.52
C ILE A 134 4.39 -1.40 4.75
N VAL A 135 3.84 -2.56 4.40
CA VAL A 135 4.50 -3.62 3.63
C VAL A 135 3.93 -3.60 2.21
N ASP A 136 4.70 -3.08 1.27
CA ASP A 136 4.31 -2.94 -0.14
C ASP A 136 4.70 -4.19 -0.94
N LEU A 137 3.73 -5.05 -1.24
CA LEU A 137 3.98 -6.40 -1.79
C LEU A 137 4.03 -6.38 -3.31
N SER A 138 4.82 -7.26 -3.95
CA SER A 138 4.79 -7.44 -5.42
C SER A 138 3.37 -7.65 -5.98
N ALA A 139 3.15 -7.24 -7.23
CA ALA A 139 1.84 -7.43 -7.87
C ALA A 139 1.51 -8.90 -8.16
N GLY A 140 0.23 -9.24 -8.15
CA GLY A 140 -0.28 -10.57 -8.44
C GLY A 140 -0.15 -11.54 -7.26
N ARG A 141 -0.16 -12.84 -7.57
CA ARG A 141 0.23 -13.90 -6.64
C ARG A 141 1.75 -14.02 -6.66
N SER A 142 2.37 -13.52 -5.61
CA SER A 142 3.83 -13.41 -5.47
C SER A 142 4.31 -14.11 -4.21
N SER A 143 5.61 -14.43 -4.17
CA SER A 143 6.26 -14.95 -2.98
C SER A 143 6.16 -13.96 -1.82
N ALA A 144 6.22 -12.65 -2.10
CA ALA A 144 6.02 -11.60 -1.11
C ALA A 144 4.65 -11.70 -0.41
N LEU A 145 3.59 -11.95 -1.18
CA LEU A 145 2.23 -12.14 -0.65
C LEU A 145 2.12 -13.41 0.20
N ASP A 146 2.64 -14.52 -0.30
CA ASP A 146 2.55 -15.82 0.39
C ASP A 146 3.37 -15.81 1.68
N ILE A 147 4.59 -15.27 1.67
CA ILE A 147 5.43 -15.08 2.85
C ILE A 147 4.70 -14.22 3.88
N SER A 148 4.11 -13.11 3.44
CA SER A 148 3.42 -12.18 4.31
C SER A 148 2.27 -12.87 5.04
N LEU A 149 1.38 -13.56 4.32
CA LEU A 149 0.24 -14.27 4.91
C LEU A 149 0.68 -15.38 5.88
N ASN A 150 1.74 -16.13 5.56
CA ASN A 150 2.27 -17.13 6.47
C ASN A 150 2.86 -16.50 7.73
N ALA A 151 3.65 -15.43 7.59
CA ALA A 151 4.33 -14.75 8.68
C ALA A 151 3.36 -14.10 9.67
N ILE A 152 2.17 -13.66 9.21
CA ILE A 152 1.11 -13.13 10.09
C ILE A 152 0.07 -14.17 10.51
N SER A 153 0.20 -15.42 10.09
CA SER A 153 -0.84 -16.42 10.30
C SER A 153 -1.05 -16.72 11.80
N PRO A 154 -2.28 -17.07 12.22
CA PRO A 154 -2.56 -17.45 13.61
C PRO A 154 -1.78 -18.69 14.07
N ARG A 155 -1.27 -19.51 13.14
CA ARG A 155 -0.45 -20.69 13.43
C ARG A 155 0.92 -20.31 14.00
N VAL A 156 1.49 -19.21 13.52
CA VAL A 156 2.84 -18.77 13.89
C VAL A 156 2.82 -17.59 14.86
N ARG A 157 1.87 -16.66 14.69
CA ARG A 157 1.67 -15.52 15.58
C ARG A 157 0.79 -15.95 16.75
N LYS A 158 1.41 -16.45 17.83
CA LYS A 158 0.70 -16.69 19.09
C LYS A 158 0.12 -15.36 19.58
N LYS A 159 -1.21 -15.26 19.71
CA LYS A 159 -1.90 -14.08 20.26
C LYS A 159 -1.17 -13.60 21.52
N LYS A 160 -0.50 -12.47 21.47
CA LYS A 160 -0.06 -11.79 22.69
C LYS A 160 -1.29 -11.11 23.28
N GLN A 161 -1.39 -11.10 24.61
CA GLN A 161 -2.51 -10.51 25.35
C GLN A 161 -2.61 -8.98 25.21
N ASP A 162 -1.70 -8.36 24.46
CA ASP A 162 -1.63 -6.90 24.28
C ASP A 162 -2.52 -6.50 23.09
N LYS A 163 -3.83 -6.36 23.35
CA LYS A 163 -4.86 -6.07 22.35
C LYS A 163 -4.58 -4.81 21.53
N ASP A 164 -3.81 -3.85 22.06
CA ASP A 164 -3.57 -2.56 21.42
C ASP A 164 -2.45 -2.59 20.34
N LYS A 165 -1.62 -3.65 20.32
CA LYS A 165 -0.43 -3.74 19.44
C LYS A 165 -0.55 -4.71 18.26
N ASP A 166 -1.53 -5.61 18.24
CA ASP A 166 -1.73 -6.59 17.17
C ASP A 166 -2.61 -6.07 16.01
N ARG A 167 -2.48 -4.78 15.66
CA ARG A 167 -3.24 -4.18 14.54
C ARG A 167 -2.61 -4.59 13.21
N ILE A 168 -3.30 -5.47 12.48
CA ILE A 168 -2.98 -5.88 11.11
C ILE A 168 -4.09 -5.39 10.18
N ARG A 169 -3.71 -4.73 9.09
CA ARG A 169 -4.62 -4.23 8.05
C ARG A 169 -4.10 -4.68 6.68
N TRP A 170 -5.01 -4.95 5.76
CA TRP A 170 -4.71 -5.39 4.40
C TRP A 170 -5.48 -4.51 3.41
N LEU A 171 -4.75 -3.73 2.62
CA LEU A 171 -5.26 -2.85 1.59
C LEU A 171 -5.06 -3.48 0.22
N LEU A 172 -6.16 -3.78 -0.46
CA LEU A 172 -6.18 -4.27 -1.83
C LEU A 172 -6.42 -3.10 -2.81
N PHE A 173 -5.41 -2.78 -3.61
CA PHE A 173 -5.47 -1.68 -4.56
C PHE A 173 -5.97 -2.13 -5.93
N HIS A 174 -6.83 -1.31 -6.53
CA HIS A 174 -7.23 -1.48 -7.91
C HIS A 174 -7.53 -0.13 -8.59
N ARG A 175 -7.14 -0.01 -9.86
CA ARG A 175 -7.38 1.21 -10.63
C ARG A 175 -8.83 1.32 -11.09
N TRP A 176 -9.27 2.53 -11.41
CA TRP A 176 -10.51 2.82 -12.14
C TRP A 176 -10.46 2.27 -13.57
N THR A 177 -10.46 0.95 -13.77
CA THR A 177 -10.66 0.31 -15.08
C THR A 177 -11.31 -1.06 -14.93
N THR A 178 -12.00 -1.54 -15.96
CA THR A 178 -12.67 -2.85 -15.96
C THR A 178 -11.70 -3.98 -15.64
N GLN A 179 -10.52 -3.96 -16.28
CA GLN A 179 -9.51 -5.00 -16.11
C GLN A 179 -8.93 -5.06 -14.70
N HIS A 180 -8.81 -3.92 -14.00
CA HIS A 180 -8.28 -3.89 -12.64
C HIS A 180 -9.34 -4.30 -11.60
N VAL A 181 -10.61 -3.96 -11.82
CA VAL A 181 -11.70 -4.40 -10.94
C VAL A 181 -11.87 -5.94 -11.00
N ILE A 182 -11.87 -6.53 -12.19
CA ILE A 182 -11.96 -8.00 -12.35
C ILE A 182 -10.76 -8.68 -11.69
N ALA A 183 -9.57 -8.17 -11.96
CA ALA A 183 -8.30 -8.66 -11.43
C ALA A 183 -8.27 -8.66 -9.90
N ALA A 184 -8.66 -7.55 -9.26
CA ALA A 184 -8.72 -7.46 -7.80
C ALA A 184 -9.73 -8.43 -7.18
N GLY A 185 -10.89 -8.63 -7.82
CA GLY A 185 -11.87 -9.61 -7.37
C GLY A 185 -11.33 -11.04 -7.43
N GLY A 186 -10.61 -11.35 -8.51
CA GLY A 186 -9.91 -12.62 -8.67
C GLY A 186 -8.80 -12.83 -7.64
N LEU A 187 -7.95 -11.82 -7.41
CA LEU A 187 -6.88 -11.90 -6.42
C LEU A 187 -7.44 -12.08 -5.01
N LEU A 188 -8.55 -11.43 -4.65
CA LEU A 188 -9.08 -11.54 -3.30
C LEU A 188 -9.87 -12.84 -3.08
N PHE A 189 -10.82 -13.13 -3.98
CA PHE A 189 -11.86 -14.15 -3.77
C PHE A 189 -11.78 -15.35 -4.69
N GLY A 190 -10.96 -15.31 -5.75
CA GLY A 190 -10.80 -16.46 -6.65
C GLY A 190 -10.22 -17.68 -5.92
N ASP A 191 -10.29 -18.86 -6.54
CA ASP A 191 -9.92 -20.13 -5.90
C ASP A 191 -8.48 -20.17 -5.37
N LYS A 192 -7.57 -19.47 -6.06
CA LYS A 192 -6.16 -19.27 -5.65
C LYS A 192 -5.91 -17.86 -5.08
N GLY A 193 -6.97 -17.21 -4.62
CA GLY A 193 -6.96 -15.85 -4.10
C GLY A 193 -6.46 -15.75 -2.67
N ILE A 194 -6.37 -14.53 -2.17
CA ILE A 194 -5.89 -14.20 -0.83
C ILE A 194 -6.78 -14.84 0.22
N VAL A 195 -8.11 -14.77 0.09
CA VAL A 195 -9.03 -15.30 1.11
C VAL A 195 -8.94 -16.83 1.24
N PRO A 196 -9.02 -17.64 0.16
CA PRO A 196 -8.80 -19.08 0.29
C PRO A 196 -7.44 -19.42 0.89
N TYR A 197 -6.37 -18.77 0.43
CA TYR A 197 -5.02 -19.03 0.96
C TYR A 197 -4.87 -18.63 2.43
N ALA A 198 -5.46 -17.50 2.85
CA ALA A 198 -5.49 -17.09 4.26
C ALA A 198 -6.17 -18.17 5.14
N MET A 199 -7.25 -18.79 4.65
CA MET A 199 -7.90 -19.90 5.36
C MET A 199 -6.99 -21.13 5.45
N GLU A 200 -6.28 -21.46 4.37
CA GLU A 200 -5.31 -22.57 4.33
C GLU A 200 -4.18 -22.40 5.35
N VAL A 201 -3.71 -21.16 5.59
CA VAL A 201 -2.69 -20.85 6.60
C VAL A 201 -3.24 -20.64 8.01
N GLY A 202 -4.56 -20.80 8.20
CA GLY A 202 -5.19 -20.94 9.51
C GLY A 202 -6.03 -19.75 9.99
N PHE A 203 -6.31 -18.75 9.13
CA PHE A 203 -7.29 -17.72 9.45
C PHE A 203 -8.73 -18.26 9.38
N LYS A 204 -9.61 -17.78 10.26
CA LYS A 204 -11.05 -17.89 10.01
C LYS A 204 -11.45 -16.83 8.99
N ARG A 205 -12.32 -17.20 8.04
CA ARG A 205 -12.76 -16.28 6.98
C ARG A 205 -13.29 -14.95 7.51
N ALA A 206 -14.20 -14.99 8.48
CA ALA A 206 -14.79 -13.79 9.07
C ALA A 206 -13.75 -12.88 9.72
N ASP A 207 -12.82 -13.47 10.48
CA ASP A 207 -11.74 -12.73 11.15
C ASP A 207 -10.80 -12.09 10.12
N PHE A 208 -10.43 -12.81 9.06
CA PHE A 208 -9.56 -12.27 8.01
C PHE A 208 -10.25 -11.15 7.22
N MET A 209 -11.53 -11.30 6.88
CA MET A 209 -12.26 -10.27 6.14
C MET A 209 -12.35 -8.94 6.90
N ARG A 210 -12.34 -8.96 8.24
CA ARG A 210 -12.26 -7.73 9.04
C ARG A 210 -10.95 -6.98 8.81
N LEU A 211 -9.86 -7.69 8.48
CA LEU A 211 -8.55 -7.12 8.19
C LEU A 211 -8.44 -6.57 6.77
N VAL A 212 -9.42 -6.77 5.89
CA VAL A 212 -9.29 -6.43 4.46
C VAL A 212 -10.15 -5.22 4.12
N ARG A 213 -9.56 -4.25 3.43
CA ARG A 213 -10.27 -3.18 2.73
C ARG A 213 -9.65 -2.95 1.34
N THR A 214 -10.38 -2.29 0.46
CA THR A 214 -9.95 -1.95 -0.90
C THR A 214 -9.65 -0.46 -1.01
N VAL A 215 -8.74 -0.11 -1.91
CA VAL A 215 -8.47 1.28 -2.29
C VAL A 215 -8.60 1.40 -3.80
N ARG A 216 -9.51 2.25 -4.27
CA ARG A 216 -9.74 2.48 -5.70
C ARG A 216 -8.97 3.70 -6.17
N THR A 217 -8.05 3.52 -7.10
CA THR A 217 -7.13 4.59 -7.50
C THR A 217 -7.48 5.20 -8.86
N ALA A 218 -6.93 6.41 -9.10
CA ALA A 218 -7.08 7.16 -10.34
C ALA A 218 -8.54 7.37 -10.77
N VAL A 219 -9.41 7.67 -9.80
CA VAL A 219 -10.83 7.92 -10.04
C VAL A 219 -11.01 9.30 -10.68
N PRO A 220 -11.58 9.40 -11.90
CA PRO A 220 -11.83 10.69 -12.52
C PRO A 220 -12.82 11.53 -11.71
N ASP A 221 -12.59 12.85 -11.66
CA ASP A 221 -13.55 13.78 -11.07
C ASP A 221 -14.65 14.09 -12.09
N THR A 222 -15.79 13.41 -11.96
CA THR A 222 -16.95 13.57 -12.84
C THR A 222 -17.50 14.99 -12.90
N SER A 223 -17.28 15.80 -11.85
CA SER A 223 -17.76 17.19 -11.77
C SER A 223 -16.87 18.17 -12.53
N ALA A 224 -15.56 17.90 -12.62
CA ALA A 224 -14.58 18.76 -13.30
C ALA A 224 -14.62 18.67 -14.83
N PHE A 225 -15.38 17.73 -15.39
CA PHE A 225 -15.48 17.52 -16.83
C PHE A 225 -16.27 18.61 -17.57
N GLY A 226 -17.20 19.30 -16.89
CA GLY A 226 -18.10 20.27 -17.52
C GLY A 226 -17.43 21.52 -18.13
N GLU A 227 -16.19 21.85 -17.74
CA GLU A 227 -15.49 23.04 -18.28
C GLU A 227 -14.61 22.74 -19.50
N LYS A 228 -14.22 21.47 -19.72
CA LYS A 228 -13.22 21.08 -20.73
C LYS A 228 -13.61 19.88 -21.57
N THR A 229 -14.80 19.31 -21.38
CA THR A 229 -15.29 18.17 -22.15
C THR A 229 -16.74 18.37 -22.57
N THR A 230 -17.16 17.62 -23.59
CA THR A 230 -18.53 17.70 -24.09
C THR A 230 -19.51 17.04 -23.11
N ALA A 231 -20.82 17.33 -23.26
CA ALA A 231 -21.86 16.69 -22.47
C ALA A 231 -21.85 15.16 -22.65
N GLU A 232 -21.59 14.68 -23.87
CA GLU A 232 -21.48 13.26 -24.20
C GLU A 232 -20.30 12.60 -23.50
N GLN A 233 -19.15 13.27 -23.46
CA GLN A 233 -17.96 12.78 -22.74
C GLN A 233 -18.22 12.70 -21.24
N THR A 234 -18.84 13.73 -20.65
CA THR A 234 -19.22 13.74 -19.23
C THR A 234 -20.18 12.58 -18.91
N LEU A 235 -21.22 12.39 -19.73
CA LEU A 235 -22.18 11.29 -19.57
C LEU A 235 -21.51 9.92 -19.70
N TRP A 236 -20.57 9.78 -20.64
CA TRP A 236 -19.81 8.54 -20.83
C TRP A 236 -18.93 8.20 -19.61
N VAL A 237 -18.25 9.18 -19.01
CA VAL A 237 -17.45 8.96 -17.79
C VAL A 237 -18.34 8.54 -16.63
N THR A 238 -19.47 9.23 -16.42
CA THR A 238 -20.42 8.88 -15.35
C THR A 238 -20.96 7.46 -15.52
N ARG A 239 -21.42 7.09 -16.72
CA ARG A 239 -21.88 5.71 -17.00
C ARG A 239 -20.78 4.68 -16.81
N SER A 240 -19.54 5.02 -17.15
CA SER A 240 -18.38 4.16 -16.93
C SER A 240 -18.10 3.96 -15.44
N ASP A 241 -18.23 5.01 -14.63
CA ASP A 241 -18.05 4.89 -13.18
C ASP A 241 -19.15 4.02 -12.54
N ASP A 242 -20.41 4.23 -12.94
CA ASP A 242 -21.54 3.41 -12.49
C ASP A 242 -21.37 1.93 -12.89
N HIS A 243 -20.95 1.67 -14.12
CA HIS A 243 -20.63 0.32 -14.58
C HIS A 243 -19.53 -0.33 -13.74
N LEU A 244 -18.44 0.40 -13.45
CA LEU A 244 -17.34 -0.13 -12.65
C LEU A 244 -17.71 -0.35 -11.18
N LYS A 245 -18.57 0.50 -10.60
CA LYS A 245 -19.15 0.29 -9.27
C LYS A 245 -20.04 -0.95 -9.23
N ALA A 246 -20.90 -1.14 -10.23
CA ALA A 246 -21.73 -2.33 -10.36
C ALA A 246 -20.88 -3.60 -10.54
N LEU A 247 -19.83 -3.52 -11.36
CA LEU A 247 -18.86 -4.61 -11.54
C LEU A 247 -18.13 -4.95 -10.25
N ALA A 248 -17.65 -3.95 -9.50
CA ALA A 248 -16.99 -4.16 -8.21
C ALA A 248 -17.93 -4.85 -7.22
N LYS A 249 -19.20 -4.40 -7.13
CA LYS A 249 -20.24 -5.07 -6.32
C LYS A 249 -20.44 -6.53 -6.75
N GLY A 250 -20.55 -6.80 -8.05
CA GLY A 250 -20.67 -8.16 -8.59
C GLY A 250 -19.45 -9.06 -8.36
N ARG A 251 -18.29 -8.47 -8.01
CA ARG A 251 -17.06 -9.18 -7.63
C ARG A 251 -16.80 -9.15 -6.12
N SER A 252 -17.81 -8.82 -5.32
CA SER A 252 -17.73 -8.71 -3.86
C SER A 252 -16.74 -7.65 -3.36
N LEU A 253 -16.35 -6.69 -4.20
CA LEU A 253 -15.54 -5.51 -3.87
C LEU A 253 -16.44 -4.28 -3.64
N GLY A 254 -17.58 -4.48 -2.96
CA GLY A 254 -18.59 -3.44 -2.74
C GLY A 254 -18.10 -2.30 -1.83
N GLN A 255 -19.00 -1.34 -1.59
CA GLN A 255 -18.72 -0.16 -0.74
C GLN A 255 -18.28 -0.52 0.67
N ASP A 256 -18.81 -1.61 1.20
CA ASP A 256 -18.48 -2.17 2.50
C ASP A 256 -16.97 -2.44 2.66
N LEU A 257 -16.29 -2.90 1.60
CA LEU A 257 -14.85 -3.11 1.64
C LEU A 257 -14.04 -1.84 1.31
N LEU A 258 -14.65 -0.75 0.85
CA LEU A 258 -13.91 0.41 0.36
C LEU A 258 -13.33 1.25 1.52
N ALA A 259 -12.01 1.24 1.67
CA ALA A 259 -11.32 2.17 2.57
C ALA A 259 -11.34 3.58 1.97
N GLY A 260 -10.94 3.74 0.71
CA GLY A 260 -10.90 5.07 0.11
C GLY A 260 -10.70 5.06 -1.38
N THR A 261 -10.71 6.26 -1.95
CA THR A 261 -10.43 6.48 -3.36
C THR A 261 -9.37 7.54 -3.54
N THR A 262 -8.50 7.39 -4.53
CA THR A 262 -7.55 8.44 -4.92
C THR A 262 -7.96 9.03 -6.27
N PRO A 263 -7.99 10.37 -6.42
CA PRO A 263 -8.36 11.00 -7.68
C PRO A 263 -7.38 10.67 -8.82
N LEU A 264 -7.84 10.84 -10.06
CA LEU A 264 -6.96 10.97 -11.20
C LEU A 264 -6.19 12.30 -11.10
N GLU A 265 -4.92 12.19 -10.76
CA GLU A 265 -3.99 13.30 -10.53
C GLU A 265 -2.85 13.25 -11.55
N PRO A 266 -2.69 14.26 -12.43
CA PRO A 266 -1.58 14.37 -13.37
C PRO A 266 -0.20 14.17 -12.74
N MET A 267 0.04 14.74 -11.55
CA MET A 267 1.33 14.55 -10.86
C MET A 267 1.60 13.08 -10.52
N LEU A 268 0.59 12.35 -10.05
CA LEU A 268 0.72 10.92 -9.77
C LEU A 268 0.88 10.11 -11.06
N LEU A 269 0.24 10.52 -12.15
CA LEU A 269 0.31 9.84 -13.44
C LEU A 269 1.68 9.99 -14.13
N TRP A 270 2.32 11.15 -13.99
CA TRP A 270 3.53 11.47 -14.75
C TRP A 270 4.81 11.36 -13.93
N ARG A 271 4.75 11.61 -12.62
CA ARG A 271 5.95 11.65 -11.76
C ARG A 271 5.95 10.63 -10.64
N GLU A 272 4.81 9.97 -10.37
CA GLU A 272 4.69 8.95 -9.33
C GLU A 272 5.41 9.35 -8.03
N GLN A 273 5.03 10.50 -7.46
CA GLN A 273 5.73 11.11 -6.32
C GLN A 273 4.82 11.38 -5.12
N VAL A 274 5.43 11.71 -3.98
CA VAL A 274 4.70 12.21 -2.81
C VAL A 274 4.07 13.58 -3.10
N ILE A 275 2.79 13.75 -2.74
CA ILE A 275 2.02 14.99 -2.85
C ILE A 275 2.09 15.74 -1.53
N MET A 276 2.81 16.86 -1.57
CA MET A 276 2.98 17.76 -0.44
C MET A 276 2.03 18.93 -0.49
N ASP A 277 1.81 19.56 0.65
CA ASP A 277 0.96 20.76 0.75
C ASP A 277 1.54 21.91 -0.08
N LEU A 278 2.87 21.97 -0.24
CA LEU A 278 3.52 22.91 -1.15
C LEU A 278 3.09 22.71 -2.61
N ASP A 279 2.90 21.46 -3.06
CA ASP A 279 2.42 21.19 -4.43
C ASP A 279 1.00 21.67 -4.62
N VAL A 280 0.16 21.50 -3.61
CA VAL A 280 -1.22 21.99 -3.59
C VAL A 280 -1.25 23.51 -3.58
N ASN A 281 -0.45 24.15 -2.71
CA ASN A 281 -0.35 25.61 -2.61
C ASN A 281 0.15 26.26 -3.90
N ARG A 282 1.07 25.59 -4.61
CA ARG A 282 1.57 25.99 -5.93
C ARG A 282 0.63 25.61 -7.07
N ARG A 283 -0.51 24.98 -6.78
CA ARG A 283 -1.50 24.49 -7.76
C ARG A 283 -0.93 23.50 -8.77
N LEU A 284 0.10 22.77 -8.38
CA LEU A 284 0.66 21.66 -9.15
C LEU A 284 -0.18 20.39 -8.94
N ALA A 285 -0.59 20.15 -7.69
CA ALA A 285 -1.50 19.05 -7.31
C ALA A 285 -2.89 19.59 -6.97
N LYS A 286 -3.93 18.78 -7.17
CA LYS A 286 -5.28 19.13 -6.74
C LYS A 286 -5.41 19.01 -5.21
N PRO A 287 -6.09 19.96 -4.54
CA PRO A 287 -6.38 19.83 -3.10
C PRO A 287 -7.12 18.54 -2.74
N ALA A 288 -8.02 18.09 -3.62
CA ALA A 288 -8.75 16.84 -3.45
C ALA A 288 -7.83 15.60 -3.37
N THR A 289 -6.66 15.64 -4.01
CA THR A 289 -5.69 14.54 -3.97
C THR A 289 -5.03 14.45 -2.58
N ALA A 290 -4.56 15.56 -2.03
CA ALA A 290 -4.01 15.59 -0.67
C ALA A 290 -5.06 15.16 0.36
N GLN A 291 -6.28 15.71 0.27
CA GLN A 291 -7.38 15.34 1.16
C GLN A 291 -7.76 13.85 1.07
N ALA A 292 -7.66 13.24 -0.11
CA ALA A 292 -7.91 11.81 -0.26
C ALA A 292 -6.87 10.98 0.50
N PHE A 293 -5.59 11.37 0.49
CA PHE A 293 -4.55 10.72 1.26
C PHE A 293 -4.69 10.97 2.76
N ASP A 294 -5.05 12.19 3.19
CA ASP A 294 -5.31 12.50 4.61
C ASP A 294 -6.47 11.63 5.14
N LYS A 295 -7.58 11.55 4.39
CA LYS A 295 -8.73 10.70 4.74
C LYS A 295 -8.35 9.22 4.81
N LEU A 296 -7.54 8.74 3.86
CA LEU A 296 -7.04 7.36 3.89
C LEU A 296 -6.15 7.13 5.12
N ALA A 297 -5.24 8.07 5.44
CA ALA A 297 -4.37 8.02 6.62
C ALA A 297 -5.16 7.95 7.93
N THR A 298 -6.18 8.79 8.10
CA THR A 298 -7.08 8.73 9.25
C THR A 298 -7.81 7.39 9.32
N LYS A 299 -8.39 6.94 8.20
CA LYS A 299 -9.18 5.71 8.17
C LYS A 299 -8.35 4.44 8.40
N VAL A 300 -7.07 4.43 8.05
CA VAL A 300 -6.16 3.30 8.35
C VAL A 300 -5.60 3.32 9.76
N ASP A 301 -5.89 4.34 10.57
CA ASP A 301 -5.57 4.34 12.01
C ASP A 301 -6.84 4.21 12.89
N ASP A 302 -8.00 4.60 12.37
CA ASP A 302 -9.31 4.41 12.99
C ASP A 302 -9.69 2.92 13.05
N ASP A 303 -9.89 2.36 14.25
CA ASP A 303 -10.29 0.97 14.44
C ASP A 303 -11.79 0.75 14.16
N GLU A 304 -12.65 1.74 14.43
CA GLU A 304 -14.11 1.64 14.17
C GLU A 304 -14.39 1.50 12.66
N ALA A 305 -13.59 2.16 11.82
CA ALA A 305 -13.67 2.00 10.36
C ALA A 305 -13.37 0.56 9.88
N TRP A 306 -12.79 -0.28 10.74
CA TRP A 306 -12.43 -1.67 10.47
C TRP A 306 -13.31 -2.67 11.22
N GLU A 307 -13.96 -2.23 12.31
CA GLU A 307 -14.98 -2.95 13.07
C GLU A 307 -16.36 -2.85 12.40
N GLY A 308 -16.57 -3.61 11.31
CA GLY A 308 -17.91 -3.74 10.73
C GLY A 308 -17.92 -4.20 9.29
N ILE A 309 -18.35 -5.46 9.09
CA ILE A 309 -19.52 -5.93 8.32
C ILE A 309 -19.91 -7.29 8.92
#